data_AF-A0A674B8A9-F1
#
_entry.id   AF-A0A674B8A9-F1
#
_cell.length_a   1.000
_cell.length_b   1.000
_cell.length_c   1.000
_cell.angle_alpha   90.00
_cell.angle_beta   90.00
_cell.angle_gamma   90.00
#
_symmetry.space_group_name_H-M   'P 1'
#
loop_
_entity.id
_entity.type
_entity.pdbx_description
1 polymer ?
#
loop_
_entity_poly.entity_id
_entity_poly.type
_entity_poly.pdbx_seq_one_letter_code
_entity_poly.pdbx_strand_id
1 'polypeptide(L)'
;MLSAADVSKTLRQVNIHKAAGPDGLPECVLRACADQLASVFTDIFNLSLYESVIPTCFKQTTIVHVPKNTKVTCLNDYRPVALTSVAMKCFERLYQRRIPKQLIVAYEMTRSDCTHKGVMLITKKNYPICANPDEPLIDRIMKAIDESKFK
;
A
#
# COMPACT_ATOMS: atom_id res chain seq x y z
N MET A 1 -9.29 -11.16 -7.77
CA MET A 1 -8.23 -11.73 -6.92
C MET A 1 -6.86 -11.28 -7.42
N LEU A 2 -5.83 -11.35 -6.58
CA LEU A 2 -4.44 -11.06 -6.92
C LEU A 2 -3.85 -12.21 -7.74
N SER A 3 -2.98 -11.90 -8.71
CA SER A 3 -2.27 -12.90 -9.51
C SER A 3 -0.85 -13.11 -9.00
N ALA A 4 -0.29 -14.30 -9.20
CA ALA A 4 1.10 -14.59 -8.86
C ALA A 4 2.10 -13.69 -9.59
N ALA A 5 1.77 -13.26 -10.82
CA ALA A 5 2.58 -12.31 -11.57
C ALA A 5 2.62 -10.93 -10.89
N ASP A 6 1.48 -10.42 -10.41
CA ASP A 6 1.41 -9.15 -9.67
C ASP A 6 2.20 -9.21 -8.36
N VAL A 7 2.11 -10.34 -7.66
CA VAL A 7 2.84 -10.59 -6.40
C VAL A 7 4.33 -10.68 -6.67
N SER A 8 4.79 -11.51 -7.62
CA SER A 8 6.22 -11.60 -8.01
C SER A 8 6.77 -10.23 -8.40
N LYS A 9 6.05 -9.47 -9.24
CA LYS A 9 6.45 -8.11 -9.63
C LYS A 9 6.62 -7.20 -8.42
N THR A 10 5.70 -7.28 -7.45
CA THR A 10 5.76 -6.46 -6.22
C THR A 10 6.91 -6.88 -5.30
N LEU A 11 7.15 -8.18 -5.15
CA LEU A 11 8.29 -8.70 -4.38
C LEU A 11 9.62 -8.29 -5.00
N ARG A 12 9.72 -8.20 -6.34
CA ARG A 12 10.93 -7.74 -7.02
C ARG A 12 11.26 -6.26 -6.79
N GLN A 13 10.26 -5.46 -6.44
CA GLN A 13 10.37 -4.02 -6.23
C GLN A 13 10.72 -3.62 -4.78
N VAL A 14 10.98 -4.58 -3.89
CA VAL A 14 11.41 -4.30 -2.52
C VAL A 14 12.86 -3.79 -2.48
N ASN A 15 13.18 -2.99 -1.45
CA ASN A 15 14.51 -2.41 -1.27
C ASN A 15 15.34 -3.30 -0.34
N ILE A 16 16.32 -3.98 -0.93
CA ILE A 16 17.14 -4.99 -0.23
C ILE A 16 18.01 -4.47 0.90
N HIS A 17 18.19 -3.15 1.02
CA HIS A 17 19.00 -2.54 2.07
C HIS A 17 18.17 -2.17 3.30
N LYS A 18 16.88 -2.47 3.32
CA LYS A 18 16.00 -2.21 4.46
C LYS A 18 16.08 -3.33 5.49
N ALA A 19 15.95 -2.93 6.76
CA ALA A 19 15.86 -3.85 7.88
C ALA A 19 14.60 -4.73 7.77
N ALA A 20 14.75 -5.99 8.21
CA ALA A 20 13.64 -6.93 8.32
C ALA A 20 12.62 -6.46 9.38
N GLY A 21 11.37 -6.89 9.21
CA GLY A 21 10.35 -6.75 10.24
C GLY A 21 10.53 -7.77 11.37
N PRO A 22 9.60 -7.80 12.34
CA PRO A 22 9.58 -8.79 13.42
C PRO A 22 9.38 -10.23 12.94
N ASP A 23 8.94 -10.42 11.70
CA ASP A 23 8.83 -11.72 11.03
C ASP A 23 10.19 -12.30 10.61
N GLY A 24 11.27 -11.53 10.75
CA GLY A 24 12.63 -11.97 10.43
C GLY A 24 12.90 -12.16 8.94
N LEU A 25 11.94 -11.80 8.06
CA LEU A 25 12.06 -11.96 6.61
C LEU A 25 12.75 -10.75 5.99
N PRO A 26 14.00 -10.88 5.51
CA PRO A 26 14.72 -9.76 4.90
C PRO A 26 14.18 -9.44 3.50
N GLU A 27 14.16 -8.16 3.12
CA GLU A 27 13.76 -7.72 1.78
C GLU A 27 14.60 -8.38 0.67
N CYS A 28 15.88 -8.68 0.94
CA CYS A 28 16.75 -9.38 0.00
C CYS A 28 16.30 -10.80 -0.34
N VAL A 29 15.82 -11.56 0.65
CA VAL A 29 15.32 -12.93 0.45
C VAL A 29 14.03 -12.89 -0.38
N LEU A 30 13.11 -11.99 -0.04
CA LEU A 30 11.86 -11.84 -0.78
C LEU A 30 12.08 -11.43 -2.24
N ARG A 31 13.09 -10.58 -2.50
CA ARG A 31 13.45 -10.20 -3.87
C ARG A 31 14.09 -11.35 -4.64
N ALA A 32 15.04 -12.06 -4.02
CA ALA A 32 15.78 -13.14 -4.65
C ALA A 32 14.89 -14.37 -4.93
N CYS A 33 13.95 -14.65 -4.03
CA CYS A 33 13.04 -15.78 -4.11
C CYS A 33 11.63 -15.39 -4.62
N ALA A 34 11.51 -14.27 -5.35
CA ALA A 34 10.22 -13.70 -5.72
C ALA A 34 9.35 -14.68 -6.52
N ASP A 35 9.92 -15.47 -7.42
CA ASP A 35 9.15 -16.42 -8.24
C ASP A 35 8.67 -17.62 -7.43
N GLN A 36 9.53 -18.13 -6.55
CA GLN A 36 9.25 -19.27 -5.68
C GLN A 36 8.20 -18.92 -4.62
N LEU A 37 8.26 -17.70 -4.09
CA LEU A 37 7.37 -17.24 -3.03
C LEU A 37 6.07 -16.63 -3.55
N ALA A 38 6.00 -16.25 -4.84
CA ALA A 38 4.84 -15.57 -5.40
C ALA A 38 3.54 -16.35 -5.25
N SER A 39 3.53 -17.65 -5.54
CA SER A 39 2.33 -18.49 -5.41
C SER A 39 1.85 -18.54 -3.96
N VAL A 40 2.76 -18.84 -3.02
CA VAL A 40 2.46 -18.93 -1.59
C VAL A 40 1.88 -17.62 -1.05
N PHE A 41 2.52 -16.48 -1.34
CA PHE A 41 1.99 -15.19 -0.91
C PHE A 41 0.69 -14.83 -1.63
N THR A 42 0.49 -15.25 -2.87
CA THR A 42 -0.78 -15.04 -3.59
C THR A 42 -1.93 -15.71 -2.87
N ASP A 43 -1.75 -16.96 -2.44
CA ASP A 43 -2.78 -17.72 -1.73
C ASP A 43 -3.07 -17.08 -0.37
N ILE A 44 -2.03 -16.73 0.39
CA ILE A 44 -2.18 -16.05 1.68
C ILE A 44 -2.92 -14.72 1.52
N PHE A 45 -2.53 -13.89 0.55
CA PHE A 45 -3.15 -12.59 0.32
C PHE A 45 -4.59 -12.71 -0.16
N ASN A 46 -4.87 -13.64 -1.07
CA ASN A 46 -6.22 -13.87 -1.56
C ASN A 46 -7.15 -14.42 -0.48
N LEU A 47 -6.65 -15.32 0.37
CA LEU A 47 -7.39 -15.80 1.54
C LEU A 47 -7.64 -14.66 2.52
N SER A 48 -6.63 -13.83 2.79
CA SER A 48 -6.76 -12.65 3.65
C SER A 48 -7.82 -11.67 3.14
N LEU A 49 -7.89 -11.46 1.81
CA LEU A 49 -8.92 -10.62 1.18
C LEU A 49 -10.31 -11.26 1.26
N TYR A 50 -10.40 -12.58 1.13
CA TYR A 50 -11.67 -13.32 1.16
C TYR A 50 -12.27 -13.32 2.57
N GLU A 51 -11.47 -13.67 3.58
CA GLU A 51 -11.90 -13.75 4.97
C GLU A 51 -11.92 -12.39 5.68
N SER A 52 -11.32 -11.36 5.06
CA SER A 52 -11.08 -10.06 5.70
C SER A 52 -10.23 -10.16 6.98
N VAL A 53 -9.33 -11.14 7.03
CA VAL A 53 -8.43 -11.39 8.17
C VAL A 53 -6.98 -11.29 7.70
N ILE A 54 -6.19 -10.46 8.38
CA ILE A 54 -4.74 -10.37 8.15
C ILE A 54 -4.01 -11.32 9.13
N PRO A 55 -3.04 -12.13 8.66
CA PRO A 55 -2.19 -12.95 9.51
C PRO A 55 -1.54 -12.13 10.63
N THR A 56 -1.47 -12.70 11.84
CA THR A 56 -0.93 -12.01 13.01
C THR A 56 0.53 -11.59 12.82
N CYS A 57 1.35 -12.42 12.18
CA CYS A 57 2.75 -12.11 11.85
C CYS A 57 2.90 -10.86 10.95
N PHE A 58 1.91 -10.55 10.11
CA PHE A 58 1.92 -9.35 9.26
C PHE A 58 1.49 -8.08 10.01
N LYS A 59 0.75 -8.23 11.12
CA LYS A 59 0.29 -7.11 11.97
C LYS A 59 1.35 -6.64 12.96
N GLN A 60 2.36 -7.47 13.22
CA GLN A 60 3.40 -7.15 14.19
C GLN A 60 4.36 -6.07 13.66
N THR A 61 4.82 -5.22 14.57
CA THR A 61 5.78 -4.15 14.27
C THR A 61 6.80 -4.02 15.40
N THR A 62 8.05 -3.71 15.05
CA THR A 62 9.10 -3.37 16.02
C THR A 62 9.34 -1.88 15.97
N ILE A 63 9.20 -1.18 17.10
CA ILE A 63 9.49 0.25 17.20
C ILE A 63 10.98 0.45 17.52
N VAL A 64 11.70 1.09 16.61
CA VAL A 64 13.11 1.44 16.77
C VAL A 64 13.25 2.95 16.93
N HIS A 65 13.98 3.39 17.94
CA HIS A 65 14.24 4.81 18.19
C HIS A 65 15.47 5.25 17.38
N VAL A 66 15.26 6.09 16.37
CA VAL A 66 16.33 6.61 15.51
C VAL A 66 16.66 8.05 15.91
N PRO A 67 17.93 8.40 16.19
CA PRO A 67 18.32 9.77 16.46
C PRO A 67 17.93 10.72 15.32
N LYS A 68 17.35 11.88 15.64
CA LYS A 68 17.08 12.97 14.69
C LYS A 68 18.37 13.73 14.35
N ASN A 69 19.23 13.90 15.35
CA ASN A 69 20.47 14.69 15.29
C ASN A 69 21.68 13.85 15.74
N THR A 70 22.89 14.27 15.36
CA THR A 70 24.14 13.60 15.74
C THR A 70 24.39 13.63 17.25
N LYS A 71 23.97 14.70 17.92
CA LYS A 71 23.97 14.81 19.38
C LYS A 71 22.53 14.68 19.88
N VAL A 72 22.32 13.71 20.77
CA VAL A 72 21.06 13.49 21.46
C VAL A 72 21.19 14.11 22.85
N THR A 73 20.29 14.99 23.23
CA THR A 73 20.27 15.62 24.57
C THR A 73 19.03 15.25 25.37
N CYS A 74 17.95 14.85 24.71
CA CYS A 74 16.72 14.41 25.36
C CYS A 74 15.97 13.32 24.56
N LEU A 75 14.97 12.68 25.17
CA LEU A 75 14.17 11.63 24.51
C LEU A 75 13.42 12.13 23.27
N ASN A 76 13.05 13.42 23.23
CA ASN A 76 12.39 14.04 22.09
C ASN A 76 13.29 14.15 20.85
N ASP A 77 14.61 13.94 21.00
CA ASP A 77 15.55 13.92 19.88
C ASP A 77 15.54 12.58 19.11
N TYR A 78 14.76 11.60 19.56
CA TYR A 78 14.50 10.39 18.79
C TYR A 78 13.22 10.53 17.98
N ARG A 79 13.19 9.89 16.81
CA ARG A 79 11.95 9.59 16.10
C ARG A 79 11.69 8.08 16.21
N PRO A 80 10.48 7.65 16.62
CA PRO A 80 10.11 6.26 16.54
C PRO A 80 9.93 5.86 15.06
N VAL A 81 10.54 4.75 14.66
CA VAL A 81 10.38 4.15 13.33
C VAL A 81 9.80 2.75 13.52
N ALA A 82 8.65 2.51 12.90
CA ALA A 82 8.00 1.21 12.89
C ALA A 82 8.60 0.31 11.80
N LEU A 83 9.23 -0.79 12.19
CA LEU A 83 9.65 -1.86 11.29
C LEU A 83 8.49 -2.85 11.16
N THR A 84 7.79 -2.77 10.03
CA THR A 84 6.68 -3.68 9.68
C THR A 84 7.15 -4.78 8.73
N SER A 85 6.41 -5.90 8.72
CA SER A 85 6.59 -7.02 7.79
C SER A 85 6.66 -6.53 6.34
N VAL A 86 7.64 -7.02 5.60
CA VAL A 86 7.79 -6.70 4.18
C VAL A 86 6.64 -7.28 3.37
N ALA A 87 6.19 -8.49 3.72
CA ALA A 87 5.03 -9.12 3.10
C ALA A 87 3.78 -8.25 3.28
N MET A 88 3.58 -7.66 4.47
CA MET A 88 2.50 -6.71 4.71
C MET A 88 2.61 -5.46 3.84
N LYS A 89 3.80 -4.84 3.73
CA LYS A 89 4.03 -3.70 2.84
C LYS A 89 3.71 -4.04 1.37
N CYS A 90 4.10 -5.23 0.92
CA CYS A 90 3.78 -5.71 -0.42
C CYS A 90 2.28 -5.89 -0.61
N PHE A 91 1.59 -6.44 0.40
CA PHE A 91 0.15 -6.63 0.35
C PHE A 91 -0.61 -5.29 0.32
N GLU A 92 -0.21 -4.32 1.13
CA GLU A 92 -0.75 -2.96 1.11
C GLU A 92 -0.56 -2.30 -0.25
N ARG A 93 0.62 -2.42 -0.89
CA ARG A 93 0.86 -1.88 -2.24
C ARG A 93 -0.05 -2.53 -3.28
N LEU A 94 -0.27 -3.83 -3.19
CA LEU A 94 -1.18 -4.56 -4.08
C LEU A 94 -2.64 -4.16 -3.86
N TYR A 95 -3.02 -3.87 -2.62
CA TYR A 95 -4.37 -3.45 -2.24
C TYR A 95 -4.65 -1.97 -2.52
N GLN A 96 -3.70 -1.06 -2.26
CA GLN A 96 -3.83 0.39 -2.53
C GLN A 96 -4.07 0.67 -4.01
N ARG A 97 -3.49 -0.16 -4.90
CA ARG A 97 -3.80 -0.18 -6.34
C ARG A 97 -5.23 -0.66 -6.67
N ARG A 98 -6.06 -0.93 -5.66
CA ARG A 98 -7.45 -1.35 -5.80
C ARG A 98 -8.33 -0.53 -4.86
N ILE A 99 -8.39 0.78 -5.07
CA ILE A 99 -9.54 1.55 -4.58
C ILE A 99 -10.80 0.86 -5.13
N PRO A 100 -11.67 0.28 -4.27
CA PRO A 100 -12.80 -0.49 -4.74
C PRO A 100 -13.77 0.46 -5.45
N LYS A 101 -13.84 0.35 -6.79
CA LYS A 101 -14.65 1.23 -7.64
C LYS A 101 -16.09 1.34 -7.16
N GLN A 102 -16.65 0.23 -6.68
CA GLN A 102 -18.00 0.15 -6.12
C GLN A 102 -18.27 1.03 -4.90
N LEU A 103 -17.22 1.52 -4.23
CA LEU A 103 -17.34 2.45 -3.11
C LEU A 103 -17.21 3.90 -3.56
N ILE A 104 -16.72 4.20 -4.76
CA ILE A 104 -16.58 5.57 -5.26
C ILE A 104 -17.83 5.95 -6.03
N VAL A 105 -18.39 7.13 -5.76
CA VAL A 105 -19.63 7.63 -6.36
C VAL A 105 -19.44 8.91 -7.14
N ALA A 106 -18.42 9.70 -6.80
CA ALA A 106 -18.12 10.95 -7.46
C ALA A 106 -16.62 11.22 -7.40
N TYR A 107 -16.17 12.20 -8.18
CA TYR A 107 -14.83 12.73 -8.08
C TYR A 107 -14.84 14.24 -8.34
N GLU A 108 -13.84 14.94 -7.78
CA GLU A 108 -13.60 16.36 -8.00
C GLU A 108 -12.11 16.60 -8.23
N MET A 109 -11.75 17.49 -9.15
CA MET A 109 -10.34 17.87 -9.32
C MET A 109 -9.88 18.69 -8.12
N THR A 110 -8.63 18.49 -7.68
CA THR A 110 -8.06 19.35 -6.63
C THR A 110 -8.01 20.79 -7.12
N ARG A 111 -8.11 21.72 -6.17
CA ARG A 111 -7.95 23.15 -6.41
C ARG A 111 -6.54 23.47 -6.95
N SER A 112 -6.43 24.63 -7.60
CA SER A 112 -5.18 25.13 -8.20
C SER A 112 -4.08 25.48 -7.19
N ASP A 113 -4.41 25.55 -5.91
CA ASP A 113 -3.49 25.78 -4.78
C ASP A 113 -2.84 24.48 -4.26
N CYS A 114 -3.18 23.32 -4.82
CA CYS A 114 -2.54 22.06 -4.45
C CYS A 114 -1.12 21.97 -5.03
N THR A 115 -0.15 21.54 -4.23
CA THR A 115 1.26 21.36 -4.62
C THR A 115 1.44 20.43 -5.82
N HIS A 116 0.53 19.46 -5.98
CA HIS A 116 0.46 18.57 -7.13
C HIS A 116 -0.98 18.47 -7.63
N LYS A 117 -1.17 18.36 -8.94
CA LYS A 117 -2.49 18.14 -9.52
C LYS A 117 -3.02 16.78 -9.06
N GLY A 118 -4.13 16.78 -8.33
CA GLY A 118 -4.78 15.60 -7.79
C GLY A 118 -6.23 15.46 -8.23
N VAL A 119 -6.83 14.31 -7.93
CA VAL A 119 -8.27 14.10 -8.00
C VAL A 119 -8.76 13.57 -6.66
N MET A 120 -9.83 14.18 -6.14
CA MET A 120 -10.54 13.77 -4.94
C MET A 120 -11.63 12.78 -5.31
N LEU A 121 -11.43 11.50 -5.00
CA LEU A 121 -12.46 10.48 -5.15
C LEU A 121 -13.38 10.50 -3.92
N ILE A 122 -14.69 10.60 -4.13
CA ILE A 122 -15.69 10.65 -3.06
C ILE A 122 -16.32 9.28 -2.93
N THR A 123 -16.23 8.68 -1.74
CA THR A 123 -16.85 7.38 -1.45
C THR A 123 -18.34 7.49 -1.14
N LYS A 124 -19.07 6.35 -1.15
CA LYS A 124 -20.47 6.21 -0.71
C LYS A 124 -20.72 6.74 0.71
N LYS A 125 -19.69 6.73 1.56
CA LYS A 125 -19.74 7.26 2.94
C LYS A 125 -19.32 8.73 3.02
N ASN A 126 -19.24 9.42 1.88
CA ASN A 126 -18.76 10.79 1.74
C ASN A 126 -17.34 11.00 2.31
N TYR A 127 -16.52 9.94 2.34
CA TYR A 127 -15.11 10.04 2.71
C TYR A 127 -14.28 10.37 1.46
N PRO A 128 -13.54 11.49 1.44
CA PRO A 128 -12.74 11.90 0.30
C PRO A 128 -11.36 11.23 0.31
N ILE A 129 -10.92 10.78 -0.86
CA ILE A 129 -9.62 10.13 -1.08
C ILE A 129 -8.86 10.92 -2.15
N CYS A 130 -7.73 11.53 -1.80
CA CYS A 130 -6.85 12.16 -2.78
C CYS A 130 -6.07 11.08 -3.53
N ALA A 131 -6.13 11.12 -4.85
CA ALA A 131 -5.44 10.18 -5.73
C ALA A 131 -4.73 10.91 -6.88
N ASN A 132 -3.75 10.22 -7.45
CA ASN A 132 -3.01 10.75 -8.60
C ASN A 132 -3.83 10.55 -9.89
N PRO A 133 -4.19 11.61 -10.63
CA PRO A 133 -4.96 11.50 -11.87
C PRO A 133 -4.21 10.76 -12.99
N ASP A 134 -2.88 10.72 -12.95
CA ASP A 134 -2.05 10.05 -13.97
C ASP A 134 -2.00 8.51 -13.78
N GLU A 135 -2.57 7.99 -12.68
CA GLU A 135 -2.61 6.55 -12.44
C GLU A 135 -3.69 5.87 -13.30
N PRO A 136 -3.37 4.80 -14.07
CA PRO A 136 -4.32 4.15 -14.98
C PRO A 136 -5.60 3.61 -14.31
N LEU A 137 -5.54 3.29 -13.02
CA LEU A 137 -6.72 2.89 -12.26
C LEU A 137 -7.69 4.06 -12.09
N ILE A 138 -7.16 5.26 -11.81
CA ILE A 138 -7.91 6.46 -11.48
C ILE A 138 -8.62 6.98 -12.74
N ASP A 139 -7.94 6.99 -13.88
CA ASP A 139 -8.56 7.26 -15.20
C ASP A 139 -9.74 6.32 -15.48
N ARG A 140 -9.59 5.01 -15.21
CA ARG A 140 -10.69 4.02 -15.36
C ARG A 140 -11.80 4.19 -14.33
N ILE A 141 -11.56 4.82 -13.19
CA ILE A 141 -12.60 5.12 -12.19
C ILE A 141 -13.38 6.36 -12.65
N MET A 142 -12.68 7.42 -13.04
CA MET A 142 -13.28 8.66 -13.55
C MET A 142 -14.18 8.39 -14.75
N LYS A 143 -13.69 7.64 -15.75
CA LYS A 143 -14.48 7.24 -16.93
C LYS A 143 -15.76 6.47 -16.57
N ALA A 144 -15.66 5.51 -15.64
CA ALA A 144 -16.82 4.73 -15.20
C ALA A 144 -17.86 5.59 -14.46
N ILE A 145 -17.40 6.58 -13.69
CA ILE A 145 -18.30 7.53 -13.01
C ILE A 145 -18.98 8.43 -14.05
N ASP A 146 -18.25 8.93 -15.03
CA ASP A 146 -18.81 9.78 -16.09
C ASP A 146 -19.85 9.01 -16.91
N GLU A 147 -19.56 7.77 -17.32
CA GLU A 147 -20.53 6.88 -17.98
C GLU A 147 -21.79 6.63 -17.15
N SER A 148 -21.67 6.54 -15.82
CA SER A 148 -22.82 6.33 -14.92
C SER A 148 -23.72 7.55 -14.75
N LYS A 149 -23.25 8.76 -15.08
CA LYS A 149 -24.07 9.99 -15.06
C LYS A 149 -24.98 10.13 -16.29
N PHE A 150 -24.72 9.35 -17.35
CA PHE A 150 -25.49 9.39 -18.60
C PHE A 150 -26.49 8.23 -18.75
N LYS A 151 -26.63 7.38 -17.73
CA LYS A 151 -27.66 6.34 -17.61
C LYS A 151 -28.75 6.77 -16.64
#